data_AF-A0A6N6QET0-F1
#
_entry.id   AF-A0A6N6QET0-F1
#
_cell.length_a   1.000
_cell.length_b   1.000
_cell.length_c   1.000
_cell.angle_alpha   90.00
_cell.angle_beta   90.00
_cell.angle_gamma   90.00
#
_symmetry.space_group_name_H-M   'P 1'
#
loop_
_entity.id
_entity.type
_entity.pdbx_description
1 polymer ?
#
loop_
_entity_poly.entity_id
_entity_poly.type
_entity_poly.pdbx_seq_one_letter_code
_entity_poly.pdbx_strand_id
1 'polypeptide(L)'
;MLTDVAAPDCIPIGELRAALDSLLGRRDDGTAKVRNVRRRRSAYSSSHEIDNLDVRLADGRSLRLVVKNLSPASLLPTARRVRPEFLYDAGREIRTYTR
;
A
#
# COMPACT_ATOMS: atom_id res chain seq x y z
N MET A 1 -21.48 -11.13 12.58
CA MET A 1 -20.47 -11.68 11.65
C MET A 1 -20.31 -10.65 10.55
N LEU A 2 -19.34 -9.73 10.67
CA LEU A 2 -19.12 -8.69 9.65
C LEU A 2 -18.20 -9.28 8.59
N THR A 3 -18.76 -9.63 7.44
CA THR A 3 -18.01 -9.95 6.25
C THR A 3 -17.29 -8.67 5.80
N ASP A 4 -15.97 -8.68 5.92
CA ASP A 4 -15.05 -7.73 5.29
C ASP A 4 -15.17 -7.93 3.77
N VAL A 5 -16.16 -7.27 3.16
CA VAL A 5 -16.22 -7.15 1.70
C VAL A 5 -15.12 -6.17 1.34
N ALA A 6 -13.95 -6.72 1.01
CA ALA A 6 -12.86 -5.93 0.45
C ALA A 6 -13.43 -5.07 -0.69
N ALA A 7 -13.22 -3.75 -0.62
CA ALA A 7 -13.53 -2.86 -1.72
C ALA A 7 -12.87 -3.43 -3.00
N PRO A 8 -13.53 -3.40 -4.17
CA PRO A 8 -13.07 -4.08 -5.38
C PRO A 8 -11.67 -3.63 -5.85
N ASP A 9 -11.18 -2.49 -5.37
CA ASP A 9 -9.87 -1.91 -5.71
C ASP A 9 -8.80 -2.09 -4.62
N CYS A 10 -9.08 -2.94 -3.64
CA CYS A 10 -8.20 -3.23 -2.51
C CYS A 10 -7.14 -4.28 -2.92
N ILE A 11 -5.86 -3.89 -2.90
CA ILE A 11 -4.74 -4.82 -3.20
C ILE A 11 -4.81 -6.03 -2.25
N PRO A 12 -4.88 -7.29 -2.74
CA PRO A 12 -4.96 -8.45 -1.87
C PRO A 12 -3.78 -8.55 -0.87
N ILE A 13 -4.06 -9.01 0.36
CA ILE A 13 -3.02 -9.08 1.40
C ILE A 13 -1.88 -10.05 1.05
N GLY A 14 -2.18 -11.09 0.26
CA GLY A 14 -1.18 -12.03 -0.25
C GLY A 14 -0.20 -11.38 -1.22
N GLU A 15 -0.70 -10.53 -2.13
CA GLU A 15 0.13 -9.76 -3.06
C GLU A 15 0.99 -8.73 -2.32
N LEU A 16 0.40 -8.01 -1.35
CA LEU A 16 1.14 -7.08 -0.49
C LEU A 16 2.27 -7.80 0.26
N ARG A 17 1.98 -8.97 0.83
CA ARG A 17 2.98 -9.77 1.54
C ARG A 17 4.11 -10.21 0.61
N ALA A 18 3.80 -10.71 -0.59
CA ALA A 18 4.81 -11.13 -1.55
C ALA A 18 5.71 -9.97 -1.99
N ALA A 19 5.13 -8.79 -2.26
CA ALA A 19 5.87 -7.58 -2.60
C ALA A 19 6.79 -7.12 -1.45
N LEU A 20 6.30 -7.13 -0.20
CA LEU A 20 7.08 -6.79 0.98
C LEU A 20 8.22 -7.78 1.22
N ASP A 21 7.96 -9.09 1.09
CA ASP A 21 8.99 -10.12 1.19
C ASP A 21 10.09 -9.91 0.13
N SER A 22 9.72 -9.57 -1.12
CA SER A 22 10.67 -9.29 -2.20
C SER A 22 11.51 -8.02 -1.97
N LEU A 23 10.91 -6.98 -1.38
CA LEU A 23 11.56 -5.68 -1.15
C LEU A 23 12.45 -5.71 0.10
N LEU A 24 11.97 -6.31 1.18
CA LEU A 24 12.63 -6.30 2.49
C LEU A 24 13.61 -7.47 2.66
N GLY A 25 13.39 -8.58 1.94
CA GLY A 25 14.24 -9.77 1.96
C GLY A 25 15.60 -9.60 1.26
N ARG A 26 15.90 -8.43 0.68
CA ARG A 26 17.17 -8.12 0.01
C ARG A 26 18.30 -7.66 0.95
N ARG A 27 18.09 -7.68 2.27
CA ARG A 27 19.18 -7.38 3.21
C ARG A 27 20.10 -8.61 3.32
N ASP A 28 21.40 -8.36 3.42
CA ASP A 28 22.49 -9.34 3.24
C ASP A 28 22.44 -10.58 4.15
N ASP A 29 21.59 -10.59 5.17
CA ASP A 29 21.46 -11.67 6.15
C ASP A 29 20.29 -12.63 5.89
N GLY A 30 19.42 -12.35 4.92
CA GLY A 30 18.30 -13.23 4.55
C GLY A 30 17.23 -13.42 5.65
N THR A 31 17.29 -12.68 6.76
CA THR A 31 16.44 -12.87 7.94
C THR A 31 15.13 -12.07 7.89
N ALA A 32 15.02 -11.08 7.00
CA ALA A 32 13.90 -10.13 6.99
C ALA A 32 12.63 -10.68 6.28
N LYS A 33 12.20 -11.91 6.57
CA LYS A 33 10.88 -12.42 6.13
C LYS A 33 9.76 -11.72 6.88
N VAL A 34 8.70 -11.36 6.17
CA VAL A 34 7.48 -10.81 6.76
C VAL A 34 6.82 -11.90 7.63
N ARG A 35 6.64 -11.65 8.91
CA ARG A 35 5.97 -12.58 9.83
C ARG A 35 4.48 -12.26 9.97
N ASN A 36 4.12 -10.98 10.02
CA ASN A 36 2.75 -10.53 10.16
C ASN A 36 2.53 -9.21 9.40
N VAL A 37 1.37 -9.05 8.79
CA VAL A 37 0.90 -7.79 8.22
C VAL A 37 -0.50 -7.53 8.77
N ARG A 38 -0.69 -6.39 9.43
CA ARG A 38 -2.01 -5.87 9.79
C ARG A 38 -2.31 -4.66 8.93
N ARG A 39 -3.49 -4.63 8.33
CA ARG A 39 -3.98 -3.54 7.48
C ARG A 39 -5.09 -2.79 8.20
N ARG A 40 -5.06 -1.46 8.10
CA ARG A 40 -6.15 -0.58 8.50
C ARG A 40 -6.33 0.52 7.47
N ARG A 41 -7.57 0.73 7.03
CA ARG A 41 -7.89 1.87 6.16
C ARG A 41 -7.55 3.18 6.85
N SER A 42 -6.92 4.11 6.13
CA SER A 42 -6.62 5.44 6.65
C SER A 42 -7.89 6.28 6.76
N ALA A 43 -8.05 6.99 7.88
CA ALA A 43 -9.10 8.00 8.03
C ALA A 43 -8.90 9.20 7.10
N TYR A 44 -7.66 9.41 6.64
CA TYR A 44 -7.29 10.49 5.74
C TYR A 44 -6.96 9.92 4.36
N SER A 45 -7.81 10.20 3.38
CA SER A 45 -7.63 9.88 1.96
C SER A 45 -8.29 10.98 1.12
N SER A 46 -7.52 11.72 0.32
CA SER A 46 -8.02 12.87 -0.47
C SER A 46 -7.96 12.67 -1.97
N SER A 47 -7.28 11.62 -2.46
CA SER A 47 -7.13 11.35 -3.90
C SER A 47 -7.33 9.89 -4.24
N HIS A 48 -6.51 9.02 -3.66
CA HIS A 48 -6.67 7.56 -3.76
C HIS A 48 -6.93 7.01 -2.37
N GLU A 49 -7.46 5.79 -2.31
CA GLU A 49 -7.55 5.07 -1.05
C GLU A 49 -6.14 4.83 -0.47
N ILE A 50 -6.03 5.03 0.84
CA ILE A 50 -4.80 4.82 1.59
C ILE A 50 -5.04 3.79 2.69
N ASP A 51 -4.11 2.86 2.81
CA ASP A 51 -4.03 1.90 3.90
C ASP A 51 -2.76 2.10 4.71
N ASN A 52 -2.91 1.98 6.02
CA ASN A 52 -1.80 1.89 6.94
C ASN A 52 -1.51 0.41 7.22
N LEU A 53 -0.25 0.02 7.06
CA LEU A 53 0.22 -1.32 7.40
C LEU A 53 1.11 -1.28 8.64
N ASP A 54 0.82 -2.17 9.57
CA ASP A 54 1.73 -2.55 10.65
C ASP A 54 2.36 -3.90 10.28
N VAL A 55 3.65 -3.91 9.94
CA VAL A 55 4.40 -5.08 9.47
C VAL A 55 5.37 -5.53 10.55
N ARG A 56 5.35 -6.82 10.90
CA ARG A 56 6.36 -7.44 11.77
C ARG A 56 7.24 -8.36 10.95
N LEU A 57 8.55 -8.21 11.10
CA LEU A 57 9.55 -9.06 10.45
C LEU A 57 10.01 -10.19 11.39
N ALA A 58 10.61 -11.23 10.83
CA ALA A 58 11.08 -12.39 11.60
C ALA A 58 12.25 -12.04 12.54
N ASP A 59 13.05 -11.03 12.20
CA ASP A 59 14.14 -10.47 13.01
C ASP A 59 13.66 -9.61 14.21
N GLY A 60 12.35 -9.49 14.41
CA GLY A 60 11.75 -8.72 15.50
C GLY A 60 11.48 -7.25 15.18
N ARG A 61 11.95 -6.72 14.04
CA ARG A 61 11.66 -5.34 13.62
C ARG A 61 10.18 -5.15 13.31
N SER A 62 9.68 -3.95 13.58
CA SER A 62 8.33 -3.51 13.23
C SER A 62 8.40 -2.29 12.31
N LEU A 63 7.69 -2.34 11.19
CA LEU A 63 7.60 -1.25 10.22
C LEU A 63 6.16 -0.73 10.16
N ARG A 64 6.01 0.59 10.15
CA ARG A 64 4.75 1.25 9.82
C ARG A 64 4.86 1.78 8.41
N LEU A 65 4.04 1.26 7.51
CA LEU A 65 4.07 1.59 6.09
C LEU A 65 2.74 2.19 5.66
N VAL A 66 2.81 3.04 4.64
CA VAL A 66 1.63 3.56 3.96
C VAL A 66 1.55 2.88 2.60
N VAL A 67 0.40 2.30 2.30
CA VAL A 67 0.09 1.74 0.98
C VAL A 67 -0.95 2.62 0.32
N LYS A 68 -0.66 2.98 -0.92
CA LYS A 68 -1.56 3.75 -1.77
C LYS A 68 -1.69 3.03 -3.09
N ASN A 69 -2.89 2.59 -3.43
CA ASN A 69 -3.16 2.06 -4.75
C ASN A 69 -3.29 3.23 -5.71
N LEU A 70 -2.28 3.42 -6.55
CA LEU A 70 -2.24 4.54 -7.48
C LEU A 70 -3.01 4.28 -8.77
N SER A 71 -3.61 3.09 -8.97
CA SER A 71 -4.34 2.78 -10.20
C SER A 71 -5.51 3.74 -10.43
N PRO A 72 -5.94 3.96 -11.69
CA PRO A 72 -7.07 4.85 -11.97
C PRO A 72 -8.38 4.35 -11.34
N ALA A 73 -8.50 3.03 -11.14
CA ALA A 73 -9.66 2.41 -10.52
C ALA A 73 -9.78 2.76 -9.03
N SER A 74 -8.65 2.95 -8.33
CA SER A 74 -8.63 3.32 -6.90
C SER A 74 -8.75 4.84 -6.64
N LEU A 75 -8.97 5.63 -7.69
CA LEU A 75 -9.19 7.06 -7.57
C LEU A 75 -10.55 7.33 -6.91
N LEU A 76 -10.55 8.10 -5.82
CA LEU A 76 -11.77 8.43 -5.09
C LEU A 76 -12.77 9.18 -6.00
N PRO A 77 -14.09 8.96 -5.85
CA PRO A 77 -15.09 9.61 -6.70
C PRO A 77 -14.99 11.14 -6.72
N THR A 78 -14.68 11.75 -5.57
CA THR A 78 -14.47 13.20 -5.45
C THR A 78 -13.23 13.66 -6.23
N ALA A 79 -12.13 12.93 -6.14
CA ALA A 79 -10.90 13.22 -6.84
C ALA A 79 -11.02 13.04 -8.36
N ARG A 80 -11.75 12.01 -8.81
CA ARG A 80 -12.02 11.75 -10.23
C ARG A 80 -12.76 12.89 -10.92
N ARG A 81 -13.62 13.61 -10.20
CA ARG A 81 -14.39 14.74 -10.74
C ARG A 81 -13.56 16.00 -10.96
N VAL A 82 -12.47 16.16 -10.21
CA VAL A 82 -11.68 17.40 -10.20
C VAL A 82 -10.29 17.26 -10.80
N ARG A 83 -9.77 16.03 -10.93
CA ARG A 83 -8.43 15.77 -11.47
C ARG A 83 -8.54 15.49 -12.97
N PRO A 84 -8.02 16.38 -13.84
CA PRO A 84 -7.89 16.10 -15.26
C PRO A 84 -7.08 14.83 -15.51
N GLU A 85 -7.52 14.02 -16.48
CA GLU A 85 -6.90 12.73 -16.81
C GLU A 85 -5.43 12.89 -17.20
N PHE A 86 -5.07 13.95 -17.94
CA PHE A 86 -3.69 14.21 -18.37
C PHE A 86 -2.72 14.48 -17.19
N LEU A 87 -3.22 14.77 -15.99
CA LEU A 87 -2.40 14.93 -14.77
C LEU A 87 -2.18 13.62 -14.01
N TYR A 88 -2.72 12.52 -14.51
CA TYR A 88 -2.50 11.20 -13.94
C TYR A 88 -1.15 10.62 -14.42
N ASP A 89 -0.18 10.59 -13.50
CA ASP A 89 1.11 9.90 -13.67
C ASP A 89 1.49 9.30 -12.31
N ALA A 90 1.27 7.99 -12.16
CA ALA A 90 1.60 7.26 -10.94
C ALA A 90 3.12 7.27 -10.65
N GLY A 91 3.96 7.31 -11.69
CA GLY A 91 5.40 7.35 -11.56
C GLY A 91 5.90 8.65 -10.92
N ARG A 92 5.16 9.76 -11.06
CA ARG A 92 5.51 11.04 -10.44
C ARG A 92 5.60 10.93 -8.92
N GLU A 93 4.67 10.19 -8.30
CA GLU A 93 4.66 9.99 -6.85
C GLU A 93 5.85 9.14 -6.40
N ILE A 94 6.17 8.05 -7.13
CA ILE A 94 7.33 7.19 -6.83
C ILE A 94 8.62 7.99 -6.88
N ARG A 95 8.84 8.77 -7.95
CA ARG A 95 10.06 9.60 -8.13
C ARG A 95 10.28 10.61 -7.00
N THR A 96 9.24 10.98 -6.27
CA THR A 96 9.35 11.92 -5.14
C THR A 96 10.07 11.28 -3.95
N TYR A 97 9.89 9.97 -3.74
CA TYR A 97 10.39 9.23 -2.58
C TYR A 97 11.68 8.43 -2.86
N THR A 98 12.11 8.31 -4.10
CA THR A 98 13.34 7.58 -4.49
C THR A 98 14.59 8.46 -4.55
N ARG A 99 14.63 9.57 -3.80
CA ARG A 99 15.81 10.45 -3.73
C ARG A 99 16.93 9.84 -2.91
#